data_AF-A0A1M7RLK8-F1
#
_entry.id   AF-A0A1M7RLK8-F1
#
_cell.length_a   1.000
_cell.length_b   1.000
_cell.length_c   1.000
_cell.angle_alpha   90.00
_cell.angle_beta   90.00
_cell.angle_gamma   90.00
#
_symmetry.space_group_name_H-M   'P 1'
#
loop_
_entity.id
_entity.type
_entity.pdbx_description
1 polymer ?
#
loop_
_entity_poly.entity_id
_entity_poly.type
_entity_poly.pdbx_seq_one_letter_code
_entity_poly.pdbx_strand_id
1 'polypeptide(L)'
;MKTLYGLIVALSTVVALVLTGSGANAASSSVGKNNFYGTCDAQAHVSDATTSGKVEVFGGWGCQVNKYFTGTLVCAIWVNGSEKFRTTKDILLASSRDCAVTYPDYSSSDSYVGKVIIKGQGGTNFTLTTGAIRT
;
A
#
# COMPACT_ATOMS: atom_id res chain seq x y z
N MET A 1 -33.16 60.11 45.14
CA MET A 1 -33.66 59.95 43.75
C MET A 1 -32.83 58.83 43.14
N LYS A 2 -33.31 57.56 43.10
CA LYS A 2 -33.94 56.86 41.93
C LYS A 2 -33.16 57.16 40.63
N THR A 3 -32.58 56.19 39.89
CA THR A 3 -33.14 54.91 39.43
C THR A 3 -32.03 53.93 38.97
N LEU A 4 -32.29 52.63 39.11
CA LEU A 4 -31.57 51.48 38.54
C LEU A 4 -31.58 51.47 36.99
N TYR A 5 -30.55 50.90 36.34
CA TYR A 5 -30.73 50.02 35.18
C TYR A 5 -29.60 48.99 35.14
N GLY A 6 -29.97 47.71 35.24
CA GLY A 6 -29.08 46.57 35.07
C GLY A 6 -28.84 46.28 33.59
N LEU A 7 -27.65 45.73 33.32
CA LEU A 7 -27.39 44.99 32.08
C LEU A 7 -26.81 43.63 32.47
N ILE A 8 -27.69 42.65 32.57
CA ILE A 8 -27.35 41.23 32.43
C ILE A 8 -27.14 41.03 30.92
N VAL A 9 -26.07 40.36 30.49
CA VAL A 9 -26.10 39.35 29.39
C VAL A 9 -24.76 38.61 29.29
N ALA A 10 -24.90 37.28 29.39
CA ALA A 10 -24.11 36.17 28.84
C ALA A 10 -22.65 35.98 29.28
N LEU A 11 -22.49 35.14 30.32
CA LEU A 11 -21.40 34.16 30.36
C LEU A 11 -21.43 33.36 29.05
N SER A 12 -20.46 33.61 28.18
CA SER A 12 -20.18 32.74 27.05
C SER A 12 -19.28 31.63 27.57
N THR A 13 -19.85 30.50 27.99
CA THR A 13 -19.07 29.28 28.17
C THR A 13 -18.50 28.89 26.81
N VAL A 14 -17.21 29.14 26.62
CA VAL A 14 -16.44 28.55 25.53
C VAL A 14 -16.38 27.06 25.83
N VAL A 15 -17.32 26.30 25.27
CA VAL A 15 -17.17 24.86 25.14
C VAL A 15 -16.04 24.69 24.12
N ALA A 16 -14.81 24.52 24.63
CA ALA A 16 -13.72 24.02 23.82
C ALA A 16 -14.11 22.61 23.39
N LEU A 17 -14.66 22.50 22.18
CA LEU A 17 -14.82 21.23 21.49
C LEU A 17 -13.40 20.68 21.32
N VAL A 18 -13.02 19.77 22.23
CA VAL A 18 -11.84 18.93 22.04
C VAL A 18 -12.21 18.01 20.87
N LEU A 19 -11.90 18.45 19.66
CA LEU A 19 -11.71 17.51 18.56
C LEU A 19 -10.48 16.68 18.97
N THR A 20 -10.72 15.53 19.60
CA THR A 20 -9.77 14.43 19.53
C THR A 20 -9.72 14.05 18.06
N GLY A 21 -8.86 14.73 17.31
CA GLY A 21 -8.53 14.35 15.95
C GLY A 21 -8.01 12.93 16.03
N SER A 22 -8.87 11.96 15.72
CA SER A 22 -8.40 10.70 15.15
C SER A 22 -7.60 11.14 13.93
N GLY A 23 -6.27 11.17 14.07
CA GLY A 23 -5.38 11.55 12.99
C GLY A 23 -5.76 10.71 11.79
N ALA A 24 -6.36 11.36 10.79
CA ALA A 24 -6.49 10.75 9.49
C ALA A 24 -5.06 10.67 8.97
N ASN A 25 -4.37 9.55 9.22
CA ASN A 25 -3.11 9.28 8.57
C ASN A 25 -3.41 9.32 7.07
N ALA A 26 -2.66 10.16 6.35
CA ALA A 26 -2.83 10.26 4.92
C ALA A 26 -2.47 8.89 4.32
N ALA A 27 -3.46 8.22 3.76
CA ALA A 27 -3.30 7.01 2.95
C ALA A 27 -2.11 7.17 2.00
N SER A 28 -1.12 6.29 2.13
CA SER A 28 0.14 6.29 1.40
C SER A 28 0.18 5.13 0.43
N SER A 29 0.59 5.41 -0.81
CA SER A 29 0.71 4.37 -1.84
C SER A 29 1.92 4.60 -2.72
N SER A 30 2.50 3.51 -3.22
CA SER A 30 3.59 3.56 -4.17
C SER A 30 3.45 2.47 -5.23
N VAL A 31 3.80 2.81 -6.47
CA VAL A 31 3.69 1.92 -7.63
C VAL A 31 5.03 1.79 -8.32
N GLY A 32 5.47 0.56 -8.53
CA GLY A 32 6.56 0.21 -9.44
C GLY A 32 6.00 -0.31 -10.75
N LYS A 33 6.62 0.06 -11.88
CA LYS A 33 6.35 -0.51 -13.21
C LYS A 33 7.66 -0.77 -13.95
N ASN A 34 7.72 -1.86 -14.71
CA ASN A 34 8.86 -2.16 -15.56
C ASN A 34 8.46 -3.02 -16.75
N ASN A 35 9.05 -2.74 -17.92
CA ASN A 35 9.01 -3.64 -19.07
C ASN A 35 10.20 -4.60 -18.97
N PHE A 36 9.96 -5.75 -18.35
CA PHE A 36 10.98 -6.76 -18.17
C PHE A 36 11.09 -7.66 -19.41
N TYR A 37 12.32 -7.97 -19.79
CA TYR A 37 12.65 -8.69 -21.03
C TYR A 37 12.17 -8.01 -22.34
N GLY A 38 11.73 -6.74 -22.28
CA GLY A 38 11.33 -5.95 -23.45
C GLY A 38 9.99 -6.36 -24.08
N THR A 39 9.35 -7.40 -23.58
CA THR A 39 8.13 -7.99 -24.13
C THR A 39 7.01 -8.16 -23.12
N CYS A 40 7.28 -7.94 -21.82
CA CYS A 40 6.33 -8.16 -20.76
C CYS A 40 6.42 -7.05 -19.72
N ASP A 41 5.27 -6.53 -19.31
CA ASP A 41 5.15 -5.52 -18.28
C ASP A 41 4.88 -6.18 -16.94
N ALA A 42 5.49 -5.63 -15.88
CA ALA A 42 5.21 -5.97 -14.51
C ALA A 42 4.82 -4.72 -13.73
N GLN A 43 3.93 -4.91 -12.76
CA GLN A 43 3.49 -3.86 -11.84
C GLN A 43 3.46 -4.37 -10.42
N ALA A 44 3.91 -3.53 -9.49
CA ALA A 44 3.84 -3.76 -8.06
C ALA A 44 3.23 -2.52 -7.39
N HIS A 45 2.38 -2.74 -6.40
CA HIS A 45 1.74 -1.70 -5.62
C HIS A 45 1.94 -2.02 -4.14
N VAL A 46 2.17 -1.00 -3.33
CA VAL A 46 2.07 -1.06 -1.87
C VAL A 46 1.16 0.06 -1.41
N SER A 47 0.21 -0.24 -0.52
CA SER A 47 -0.77 0.73 -0.06
C SER A 47 -1.31 0.38 1.33
N ASP A 48 -1.48 1.37 2.18
CA ASP A 48 -2.29 1.27 3.41
C ASP A 48 -3.70 1.88 3.25
N ALA A 49 -3.98 2.41 2.06
CA ALA A 49 -5.23 3.08 1.72
C ALA A 49 -6.37 2.13 1.36
N THR A 50 -6.05 0.88 1.02
CA THR A 50 -7.00 -0.07 0.45
C THR A 50 -7.85 -0.76 1.52
N THR A 51 -7.24 -1.11 2.65
CA THR A 51 -7.94 -1.68 3.80
C THR A 51 -7.45 -1.03 5.08
N SER A 52 -8.36 -0.39 5.82
CA SER A 52 -8.03 0.26 7.10
C SER A 52 -7.31 -0.68 8.07
N GLY A 53 -6.22 -0.22 8.66
CA GLY A 53 -5.38 -0.97 9.60
C GLY A 53 -4.51 -2.05 8.95
N LYS A 54 -4.39 -2.09 7.61
CA LYS A 54 -3.56 -3.07 6.90
C LYS A 54 -2.70 -2.40 5.85
N VAL A 55 -1.57 -3.03 5.54
CA VAL A 55 -0.77 -2.70 4.36
C VAL A 55 -0.88 -3.83 3.36
N GLU A 56 -1.20 -3.49 2.12
CA GLU A 56 -1.41 -4.46 1.05
C GLU A 56 -0.37 -4.27 -0.04
N VAL A 57 0.24 -5.37 -0.45
CA VAL A 57 1.09 -5.43 -1.64
C VAL A 57 0.38 -6.29 -2.66
N PHE A 58 0.09 -5.71 -3.82
CA PHE A 58 -0.50 -6.43 -4.93
C PHE A 58 0.22 -6.09 -6.22
N GLY A 59 0.14 -7.00 -7.17
CA GLY A 59 0.88 -6.85 -8.39
C GLY A 59 0.62 -7.98 -9.35
N GLY A 60 1.25 -7.86 -10.49
CA GLY A 60 0.99 -8.75 -11.60
C GLY A 60 1.86 -8.41 -12.78
N TRP A 61 1.60 -9.13 -13.86
CA TRP A 61 2.38 -9.01 -15.07
C TRP A 61 1.53 -9.39 -16.28
N GLY A 62 1.99 -8.99 -17.47
CA GLY A 62 1.40 -9.41 -18.73
C GLY A 62 2.36 -9.21 -19.89
N CYS A 63 2.28 -10.07 -20.88
CA CYS A 63 3.08 -9.94 -22.10
C CYS A 63 2.31 -9.43 -23.30
N GLN A 64 3.07 -8.96 -24.29
CA GLN A 64 2.63 -8.81 -25.67
C GLN A 64 2.05 -10.12 -26.23
N VAL A 65 1.25 -10.01 -27.29
CA VAL A 65 0.60 -11.16 -27.94
C VAL A 65 1.64 -12.21 -28.37
N ASN A 66 1.31 -13.50 -28.21
CA ASN A 66 2.17 -14.64 -28.54
C ASN A 66 3.51 -14.69 -27.77
N LYS A 67 3.67 -13.88 -26.72
CA LYS A 67 4.76 -13.99 -25.78
C LYS A 67 4.23 -14.61 -24.50
N TYR A 68 4.91 -15.64 -24.04
CA TYR A 68 4.53 -16.41 -22.88
C TYR A 68 5.74 -16.51 -21.97
N PHE A 69 5.48 -16.45 -20.68
CA PHE A 69 6.47 -16.69 -19.65
C PHE A 69 5.90 -17.79 -18.75
N THR A 70 6.67 -18.84 -18.54
CA THR A 70 6.36 -19.89 -17.58
C THR A 70 7.25 -19.71 -16.36
N GLY A 71 6.68 -19.92 -15.19
CA GLY A 71 7.41 -19.69 -13.95
C GLY A 71 6.51 -19.42 -12.77
N THR A 72 6.98 -18.57 -11.87
CA THR A 72 6.29 -18.27 -10.63
C THR A 72 6.26 -16.78 -10.34
N LEU A 73 5.07 -16.24 -10.10
CA LEU A 73 4.82 -14.89 -9.64
C LEU A 73 4.79 -14.89 -8.11
N VAL A 74 5.46 -13.93 -7.52
CA VAL A 74 5.50 -13.75 -6.07
C VAL A 74 5.20 -12.30 -5.74
N CYS A 75 4.25 -12.08 -4.84
CA CYS A 75 4.09 -10.80 -4.14
C CYS A 75 4.64 -10.96 -2.73
N ALA A 76 5.45 -10.00 -2.27
CA ALA A 76 6.00 -10.00 -0.93
C ALA A 76 5.96 -8.61 -0.33
N ILE A 77 5.69 -8.55 0.97
CA ILE A 77 5.81 -7.32 1.76
C ILE A 77 7.07 -7.36 2.61
N TRP A 78 7.81 -6.25 2.53
CA TRP A 78 9.02 -6.01 3.29
C TRP A 78 8.76 -4.91 4.31
N VAL A 79 9.06 -5.18 5.58
CA VAL A 79 8.89 -4.26 6.70
C VAL A 79 10.27 -3.99 7.28
N ASN A 80 10.69 -2.72 7.32
CA ASN A 80 12.00 -2.30 7.82
C ASN A 80 13.18 -3.10 7.22
N GLY A 81 13.09 -3.38 5.92
CA GLY A 81 14.13 -4.10 5.19
C GLY A 81 14.11 -5.62 5.34
N SER A 82 13.12 -6.21 6.01
CA SER A 82 12.95 -7.67 6.13
C SER A 82 11.65 -8.15 5.48
N GLU A 83 11.71 -9.24 4.71
CA GLU A 83 10.49 -9.89 4.20
C GLU A 83 9.66 -10.43 5.38
N LYS A 84 8.35 -10.15 5.38
CA LYS A 84 7.43 -10.62 6.43
C LYS A 84 6.41 -11.61 5.92
N PHE A 85 5.78 -11.29 4.80
CA PHE A 85 4.80 -12.16 4.17
C PHE A 85 5.04 -12.24 2.68
N ARG A 86 4.70 -13.40 2.12
CA ARG A 86 4.73 -13.64 0.68
C ARG A 86 3.55 -14.50 0.26
N THR A 87 3.13 -14.31 -0.98
CA THR A 87 2.30 -15.25 -1.70
C THR A 87 3.01 -15.67 -2.99
N THR A 88 2.67 -16.85 -3.49
CA THR A 88 3.30 -17.47 -4.65
C THR A 88 2.21 -18.00 -5.56
N LYS A 89 2.30 -17.74 -6.86
CA LYS A 89 1.34 -18.15 -7.86
C LYS A 89 2.04 -18.63 -9.12
N ASP A 90 1.67 -19.80 -9.60
CA ASP A 90 2.24 -20.33 -10.82
C ASP A 90 1.77 -19.53 -12.03
N ILE A 91 2.71 -19.28 -12.93
CA ILE A 91 2.50 -18.58 -14.19
C ILE A 91 2.41 -19.63 -15.27
N LEU A 92 1.19 -19.96 -15.65
CA LEU A 92 0.90 -20.99 -16.66
C LEU A 92 0.47 -20.40 -18.02
N LEU A 93 0.23 -19.08 -18.10
CA LEU A 93 -0.32 -18.39 -19.29
C LEU A 93 0.22 -16.96 -19.41
N ALA A 94 0.12 -16.34 -20.61
CA ALA A 94 0.69 -15.03 -20.98
C ALA A 94 0.31 -13.82 -20.10
N SER A 95 -0.68 -13.96 -19.23
CA SER A 95 -1.03 -12.93 -18.25
C SER A 95 -1.65 -13.57 -17.02
N SER A 96 -0.97 -13.46 -15.88
CA SER A 96 -1.59 -13.71 -14.58
C SER A 96 -1.67 -12.37 -13.85
N ARG A 97 -2.88 -11.83 -13.73
CA ARG A 97 -3.03 -10.45 -13.27
C ARG A 97 -2.76 -10.22 -11.79
N ASP A 98 -2.82 -11.24 -10.94
CA ASP A 98 -2.95 -10.92 -9.52
C ASP A 98 -2.15 -11.88 -8.64
N CYS A 99 -1.14 -11.33 -7.97
CA CYS A 99 -0.73 -11.73 -6.64
C CYS A 99 -1.08 -10.61 -5.65
N ALA A 100 -1.42 -10.97 -4.42
CA ALA A 100 -1.68 -10.03 -3.35
C ALA A 100 -1.25 -10.63 -2.01
N VAL A 101 -0.72 -9.78 -1.13
CA VAL A 101 -0.39 -10.13 0.25
C VAL A 101 -0.78 -8.95 1.14
N THR A 102 -1.37 -9.28 2.29
CA THR A 102 -1.88 -8.30 3.25
C THR A 102 -1.14 -8.47 4.57
N TYR A 103 -0.62 -7.37 5.11
CA TYR A 103 0.03 -7.28 6.41
C TYR A 103 -0.91 -6.61 7.41
N PRO A 104 -1.34 -7.32 8.47
CA PRO A 104 -2.13 -6.73 9.54
C PRO A 104 -1.25 -5.93 10.52
N ASP A 105 -1.89 -5.11 11.36
CA ASP A 105 -1.28 -4.53 12.56
C ASP A 105 0.01 -3.73 12.29
N TYR A 106 -0.07 -2.76 11.37
CA TYR A 106 1.06 -1.91 11.01
C TYR A 106 1.40 -0.89 12.11
N SER A 107 2.65 -0.42 12.13
CA SER A 107 3.13 0.69 12.96
C SER A 107 3.44 1.90 12.10
N SER A 108 3.11 3.11 12.58
CA SER A 108 3.46 4.37 11.91
C SER A 108 4.98 4.66 11.88
N SER A 109 5.77 3.91 12.66
CA SER A 109 7.24 3.97 12.60
C SER A 109 7.86 3.09 11.52
N ASP A 110 7.07 2.17 10.95
CA ASP A 110 7.58 1.17 10.02
C ASP A 110 7.62 1.69 8.59
N SER A 111 8.59 1.16 7.83
CA SER A 111 8.68 1.37 6.39
C SER A 111 8.26 0.11 5.65
N TYR A 112 7.26 0.26 4.78
CA TYR A 112 6.70 -0.83 3.98
C TYR A 112 7.14 -0.73 2.53
N VAL A 113 7.57 -1.85 1.96
CA VAL A 113 7.97 -1.95 0.56
C VAL A 113 7.30 -3.17 -0.05
N GLY A 114 6.66 -2.97 -1.21
CA GLY A 114 6.12 -4.05 -2.02
C GLY A 114 7.15 -4.58 -3.00
N LYS A 115 7.20 -5.90 -3.16
CA LYS A 115 7.99 -6.55 -4.20
C LYS A 115 7.14 -7.51 -5.01
N VAL A 116 7.31 -7.45 -6.32
CA VAL A 116 6.87 -8.47 -7.27
C VAL A 116 8.10 -9.18 -7.81
N ILE A 117 8.16 -10.49 -7.64
CA ILE A 117 9.25 -11.32 -8.13
C ILE A 117 8.69 -12.30 -9.15
N ILE A 118 9.26 -12.31 -10.34
CA ILE A 118 8.91 -13.20 -11.44
C ILE A 118 10.10 -14.13 -11.64
N LYS A 119 9.91 -15.42 -11.30
CA LYS A 119 10.94 -16.44 -11.45
C LYS A 119 10.71 -17.21 -12.74
N GLY A 120 11.62 -17.08 -13.70
CA GLY A 120 11.54 -17.80 -14.98
C GLY A 120 12.01 -19.23 -14.90
N GLN A 121 11.49 -20.04 -15.82
CA GLN A 121 11.98 -21.40 -16.06
C GLN A 121 13.43 -21.33 -16.57
N GLY A 122 14.41 -21.66 -15.71
CA GLY A 122 15.85 -21.57 -16.02
C GLY A 122 16.66 -20.65 -15.10
N GLY A 123 16.05 -20.07 -14.06
CA GLY A 123 16.77 -19.33 -13.00
C GLY A 123 16.92 -17.82 -13.22
N THR A 124 16.36 -17.28 -14.30
CA THR A 124 16.27 -15.83 -14.52
C THR A 124 15.15 -15.25 -13.65
N ASN A 125 15.52 -14.45 -12.65
CA ASN A 125 14.58 -13.81 -11.74
C ASN A 125 14.50 -12.32 -12.05
N PHE A 126 13.30 -11.83 -12.31
CA PHE A 126 13.00 -10.41 -12.36
C PHE A 126 12.39 -9.97 -11.01
N THR A 127 12.87 -8.87 -10.44
CA THR A 127 12.31 -8.30 -9.21
C THR A 127 11.97 -6.84 -9.42
N LEU A 128 10.70 -6.50 -9.22
CA LEU A 128 10.20 -5.14 -9.18
C LEU A 128 9.94 -4.75 -7.73
N THR A 129 10.46 -3.60 -7.32
CA THR A 129 10.31 -3.06 -5.97
C THR A 129 9.60 -1.72 -6.06
N THR A 130 8.60 -1.49 -5.21
CA THR A 130 7.93 -0.18 -5.10
C THR A 130 8.83 0.82 -4.37
N GLY A 131 8.44 2.10 -4.37
CA GLY A 131 8.91 3.01 -3.33
C GLY A 131 8.43 2.54 -1.94
N ALA A 132 9.08 3.04 -0.90
CA ALA A 132 8.66 2.82 0.47
C ALA A 132 7.47 3.71 0.82
N ILE A 133 6.52 3.16 1.58
CA ILE A 133 5.47 3.93 2.24
C ILE A 133 5.62 3.86 3.76
N ARG A 134 5.10 4.86 4.45
CA ARG A 134 4.95 4.94 5.89
C ARG A 134 3.50 5.28 6.20
N THR A 135 3.00 4.77 7.30
CA THR A 135 1.60 4.89 7.73
C THR A 135 1.44 5.83 8.91
#